data_AF-A0A3D3XYU8-F1
#
_entry.id   AF-A0A3D3XYU8-F1
#
_cell.length_a   1.000
_cell.length_b   1.000
_cell.length_c   1.000
_cell.angle_alpha   90.00
_cell.angle_beta   90.00
_cell.angle_gamma   90.00
#
_symmetry.space_group_name_H-M   'P 1'
#
loop_
_entity.id
_entity.type
_entity.pdbx_description
1 polymer ?
#
loop_
_entity_poly.entity_id
_entity_poly.type
_entity_poly.pdbx_seq_one_letter_code
_entity_poly.pdbx_strand_id
1 'polypeptide(L)' 'VDMRAAALQYPLRHPTVAAVIPGMWSRDEVQTNLGLMSVDIPTDLWKELDETGLVRGWDDSAV' A
#
# COMPACT_ATOMS: atom_id res chain seq x y z
N VAL A 1 -5.27 -2.51 -10.98
CA VAL A 1 -4.55 -1.63 -10.04
C VAL A 1 -3.07 -1.63 -10.42
N ASP A 2 -2.40 -0.48 -10.50
CA ASP A 2 -0.94 -0.43 -10.74
C ASP A 2 -0.21 -1.07 -9.55
N MET A 3 0.67 -2.03 -9.82
CA MET A 3 1.41 -2.78 -8.80
C MET A 3 2.23 -1.87 -7.88
N ARG A 4 2.78 -0.76 -8.39
CA ARG A 4 3.56 0.20 -7.59
C ARG A 4 2.67 0.96 -6.62
N ALA A 5 1.46 1.33 -7.04
CA ALA A 5 0.49 1.96 -6.15
C ALA A 5 0.08 0.99 -5.04
N ALA A 6 -0.21 -0.27 -5.40
CA ALA A 6 -0.53 -1.29 -4.41
C ALA A 6 0.61 -1.54 -3.42
N ALA A 7 1.84 -1.69 -3.91
CA ALA A 7 3.02 -1.87 -3.06
C ALA A 7 3.28 -0.69 -2.14
N LEU A 8 3.08 0.55 -2.63
CA LEU A 8 3.28 1.77 -1.85
C LEU A 8 2.25 1.91 -0.72
N GLN A 9 0.99 1.55 -0.99
CA GLN A 9 -0.11 1.72 -0.04
C GLN A 9 -0.31 0.51 0.89
N TYR A 10 0.12 -0.70 0.52
CA TYR A 10 -0.14 -1.93 1.29
C TYR A 10 0.33 -1.87 2.76
N PRO A 11 1.55 -1.37 3.10
CA PRO A 11 2.00 -1.35 4.49
C PRO A 11 1.12 -0.49 5.40
N LEU A 12 0.46 0.54 4.86
CA LEU A 12 -0.42 1.45 5.61
C LEU A 12 -1.72 0.79 6.05
N ARG A 13 -2.01 -0.43 5.57
CA ARG A 13 -3.14 -1.23 6.05
C ARG A 13 -2.94 -1.71 7.49
N HIS A 14 -1.71 -1.75 8.00
CA HIS A 14 -1.45 -2.18 9.37
C HIS A 14 -1.54 -1.00 10.35
N PRO A 15 -2.30 -1.13 11.46
CA PRO A 15 -2.55 -0.01 12.39
C PRO A 15 -1.29 0.59 13.02
N THR A 16 -0.21 -0.17 13.15
CA THR A 16 1.07 0.33 13.72
C THR A 16 1.94 1.08 12.70
N VAL A 17 1.61 1.05 11.41
CA VAL A 17 2.42 1.72 10.37
C VAL A 17 1.95 3.16 10.20
N ALA A 18 2.70 4.11 10.76
CA ALA A 18 2.36 5.53 10.69
C ALA A 18 2.64 6.17 9.31
N ALA A 19 3.64 5.69 8.58
CA ALA A 19 4.05 6.25 7.28
C ALA A 19 4.83 5.24 6.43
N VAL A 20 4.81 5.46 5.12
CA VAL A 20 5.67 4.80 4.12
C VAL A 20 6.51 5.88 3.44
N ILE A 21 7.84 5.72 3.44
CA ILE A 21 8.78 6.71 2.88
C ILE A 21 9.43 6.09 1.62
N PRO A 22 8.84 6.29 0.43
CA PRO A 22 9.45 5.77 -0.79
C PRO A 22 10.71 6.55 -1.17
N GLY A 23 11.69 5.84 -1.73
CA GLY A 23 12.89 6.46 -2.29
C GLY A 23 12.56 7.32 -3.52
N MET A 24 13.40 8.33 -3.75
CA MET A 24 13.34 9.20 -4.92
C MET A 24 14.70 9.86 -5.16
N TRP A 25 15.09 9.93 -6.42
CA TRP A 25 16.32 10.57 -6.89
C TRP A 25 16.04 11.91 -7.61
N SER A 26 14.84 12.08 -8.16
CA SER A 26 14.47 13.25 -8.96
C SER A 26 13.12 13.84 -8.55
N ARG A 27 12.85 15.09 -9.00
CA ARG A 27 11.56 15.75 -8.79
C ARG A 27 10.40 15.02 -9.47
N ASP A 28 10.65 14.40 -10.62
CA ASP A 28 9.61 13.66 -11.34
C ASP A 28 9.23 12.38 -10.61
N GLU A 29 10.16 11.74 -9.90
CA GLU A 29 9.89 10.61 -9.03
C GLU A 29 9.07 11.01 -7.79
N VAL A 30 9.29 12.21 -7.25
CA VAL A 30 8.42 12.77 -6.20
C VAL A 30 6.98 12.82 -6.70
N GLN A 31 6.76 13.41 -7.88
CA GLN A 31 5.42 13.54 -8.47
C GLN A 31 4.80 12.18 -8.79
N THR A 32 5.61 11.25 -9.28
CA THR A 32 5.17 9.86 -9.53
C THR A 32 4.71 9.19 -8.25
N ASN A 33 5.49 9.26 -7.17
CA ASN A 33 5.14 8.68 -5.88
C ASN A 33 3.87 9.31 -5.30
N LEU A 34 3.71 10.63 -5.40
CA LEU A 34 2.48 11.33 -4.97
C LEU A 34 1.26 10.87 -5.78
N GLY A 35 1.40 10.73 -7.09
CA GLY A 35 0.34 10.22 -7.96
C GLY A 35 -0.05 8.78 -7.59
N LEU A 36 0.93 7.89 -7.43
CA LEU A 36 0.71 6.49 -7.03
C LEU A 36 0.05 6.37 -5.64
N MET A 37 0.42 7.25 -4.71
CA MET A 37 -0.17 7.30 -3.37
C MET A 37 -1.62 7.78 -3.39
N SER A 38 -2.02 8.51 -4.43
CA SER A 38 -3.39 9.05 -4.59
C SER A 38 -4.30 8.14 -5.43
N VAL A 39 -3.81 6.98 -5.89
CA VAL A 39 -4.63 6.02 -6.64
C VAL A 39 -5.63 5.36 -5.69
N ASP A 40 -6.92 5.44 -6.01
CA ASP A 40 -7.94 4.68 -5.32
C ASP A 40 -7.77 3.17 -5.59
N ILE A 41 -7.50 2.40 -4.54
CA ILE A 41 -7.39 0.95 -4.63
C ILE A 41 -8.65 0.30 -4.04
N PRO A 42 -9.39 -0.52 -4.82
CA PRO A 42 -10.58 -1.19 -4.34
C PRO A 42 -10.29 -2.06 -3.10
N THR A 43 -11.11 -1.93 -2.06
CA THR A 43 -10.99 -2.74 -0.83
C THR A 43 -11.04 -4.24 -1.10
N ASP A 44 -11.80 -4.67 -2.10
CA ASP A 44 -11.93 -6.07 -2.49
C ASP A 44 -10.61 -6.69 -2.95
N LEU A 45 -9.71 -5.90 -3.56
CA LEU A 45 -8.38 -6.39 -3.92
C LEU A 45 -7.60 -6.84 -2.68
N TRP A 46 -7.68 -6.06 -1.60
CA TRP A 46 -6.99 -6.37 -0.36
C TRP A 46 -7.54 -7.61 0.30
N LYS A 47 -8.87 -7.72 0.33
CA LYS A 47 -9.56 -8.88 0.86
C LYS A 47 -9.16 -10.15 0.09
N GLU A 48 -9.16 -10.09 -1.24
CA GLU A 48 -8.75 -11.22 -2.08
C GLU A 48 -7.28 -11.62 -1.82
N LEU A 49 -6.37 -10.65 -1.69
CA LEU A 49 -4.95 -10.93 -1.38
C LEU A 49 -4.77 -11.59 -0.01
N ASP A 50 -5.54 -11.17 0.99
CA ASP A 50 -5.52 -11.77 2.33
C ASP A 50 -6.12 -13.20 2.29
N GLU A 51 -7.27 -13.39 1.62
CA GLU A 51 -7.96 -14.68 1.48
C GLU A 51 -7.16 -15.72 0.69
N THR A 52 -6.42 -15.28 -0.32
CA THR A 52 -5.57 -16.14 -1.15
C THR A 52 -4.21 -16.42 -0.51
N GLY A 53 -3.89 -15.81 0.64
CA GLY A 53 -2.63 -15.99 1.35
C GLY A 53 -1.40 -15.46 0.59
N LEU A 54 -1.60 -14.58 -0.38
CA LEU A 54 -0.52 -13.96 -1.15
C LEU A 54 0.20 -12.86 -0.37
N VAL A 55 -0.48 -12.31 0.63
CA VAL A 55 0.05 -11.32 1.55
C VAL A 55 -0.32 -11.69 2.98
N ARG A 56 0.31 -11.06 3.95
CA ARG A 56 -0.06 -11.27 5.35
C ARG A 56 -1.37 -10.52 5.62
N GLY A 57 -2.44 -11.26 5.89
CA GLY A 57 -3.62 -10.66 6.51
C GLY A 57 -3.25 -10.12 7.89
N TRP A 58 -3.67 -8.91 8.20
CA TRP A 58 -3.51 -8.32 9.52
C TRP A 58 -4.81 -8.56 10.29
N ASP A 59 -4.74 -9.22 11.44
CA ASP A 59 -5.89 -9.28 12.35
C ASP A 59 -5.90 -8.04 13.25
N ASP A 60 -7.10 -7.58 13.63
CA ASP A 60 -7.28 -6.46 14.56
C ASP A 60 -6.93 -6.83 16.03
N SER A 61 -6.46 -8.06 16.28
CA SER A 61 -6.07 -8.53 17.63
C SER A 61 -4.60 -8.32 17.96
N ALA A 62 -3.81 -7.83 17.00
CA ALA A 62 -2.39 -7.55 17.17
C ALA A 62 -2.07 -6.18 17.81
N VAL A 63 -3.07 -5.48 18.37
CA VAL A 63 -2.90 -4.19 19.07
C VAL A 63 -3.21 -4.32 20.56
#